data_AF-A0A5S3VTH0-F1
#
_entry.id   AF-A0A5S3VTH0-F1
#
_cell.length_a   1.000
_cell.length_b   1.000
_cell.length_c   1.000
_cell.angle_alpha   90.00
_cell.angle_beta   90.00
_cell.angle_gamma   90.00
#
_symmetry.space_group_name_H-M   'P 1'
#
loop_
_entity.id
_entity.type
_entity.pdbx_description
1 polymer ?
#
loop_
_entity_poly.entity_id
_entity_poly.type
_entity_poly.pdbx_seq_one_letter_code
_entity_poly.pdbx_strand_id
1 'polypeptide(L)'
;NVQSGTRKAVQETPSQALSDALVKVAEKRDRKAFAFLFEYFAPKIRRFGVKQFGNDAQAMELVQDTMTSVWRKAHLYHHDKGA
;
A
#
# COMPACT_ATOMS: atom_id res chain seq x y z
N ASN A 1 14.92 -29.30 -25.51
CA ASN A 1 15.75 -28.08 -25.56
C ASN A 1 15.22 -27.11 -24.52
N VAL A 2 15.99 -26.88 -23.45
CA VAL A 2 15.88 -25.88 -22.34
C VAL A 2 14.53 -25.74 -21.59
N GLN A 3 14.33 -26.38 -20.42
CA GLN A 3 14.53 -25.82 -19.05
C GLN A 3 14.05 -24.37 -18.89
N SER A 4 13.04 -24.08 -18.05
CA SER A 4 13.20 -23.72 -16.62
C SER A 4 11.79 -23.45 -16.05
N GLY A 5 11.35 -23.94 -14.90
CA GLY A 5 11.87 -23.60 -13.57
C GLY A 5 10.69 -23.11 -12.71
N THR A 6 10.37 -23.87 -11.67
CA THR A 6 9.40 -23.59 -10.61
C THR A 6 9.36 -22.13 -10.11
N ARG A 7 8.17 -21.55 -10.00
CA ARG A 7 7.81 -20.62 -8.90
C ARG A 7 6.41 -20.91 -8.39
N LYS A 8 6.29 -21.89 -7.50
CA LYS A 8 5.13 -22.00 -6.60
C LYS A 8 5.10 -20.75 -5.70
N ALA A 9 3.89 -20.23 -5.49
CA ALA A 9 3.49 -19.30 -4.42
C ALA A 9 4.12 -17.89 -4.42
N VAL A 10 3.79 -17.06 -5.40
CA VAL A 10 3.66 -15.62 -5.12
C VAL A 10 2.23 -15.43 -4.64
N GLN A 11 2.07 -15.32 -3.32
CA GLN A 11 0.80 -14.99 -2.68
C GLN A 11 0.15 -13.83 -3.44
N GLU A 12 -1.12 -14.02 -3.83
CA GLU A 12 -1.93 -13.09 -4.62
C GLU A 12 -2.06 -11.74 -3.92
N THR A 13 -1.00 -10.94 -3.96
CA THR A 13 -1.10 -9.52 -3.71
C THR A 13 -2.03 -9.02 -4.79
N PRO A 14 -3.13 -8.32 -4.46
CA PRO A 14 -4.00 -7.70 -5.46
C PRO A 14 -3.27 -6.48 -6.05
N SER A 15 -2.06 -6.70 -6.59
CA SER A 15 -1.09 -5.68 -6.95
C SER A 15 -1.66 -4.74 -8.00
N GLN A 16 -2.45 -5.29 -8.93
CA GLN A 16 -3.16 -4.48 -9.91
C GLN A 16 -4.25 -3.62 -9.24
N ALA A 17 -5.11 -4.20 -8.40
CA ALA A 17 -6.19 -3.44 -7.76
C ALA A 17 -5.66 -2.34 -6.82
N LEU A 18 -4.53 -2.59 -6.13
CA LEU A 18 -3.86 -1.59 -5.30
C LEU A 18 -3.23 -0.49 -6.16
N SER A 19 -2.62 -0.84 -7.30
CA SER A 19 -2.09 0.14 -8.25
C SER A 19 -3.21 0.99 -8.85
N ASP A 20 -4.30 0.38 -9.32
CA ASP A 20 -5.47 1.07 -9.85
C ASP A 20 -6.09 2.00 -8.81
N ALA A 21 -6.17 1.56 -7.55
CA ALA A 21 -6.63 2.40 -6.46
C ALA A 21 -5.71 3.61 -6.25
N LEU A 22 -4.39 3.42 -6.30
CA LEU A 22 -3.42 4.50 -6.16
C LEU A 22 -3.52 5.52 -7.32
N VAL A 23 -3.73 5.05 -8.55
CA VAL A 23 -4.00 5.90 -9.72
C VAL A 23 -5.30 6.71 -9.52
N LYS A 24 -6.39 6.08 -9.08
CA LYS A 24 -7.65 6.78 -8.80
C LYS A 24 -7.49 7.85 -7.71
N VAL A 25 -6.69 7.60 -6.69
CA VAL A 25 -6.37 8.60 -5.66
C VAL A 25 -5.52 9.73 -6.25
N ALA A 26 -4.53 9.42 -7.07
CA ALA A 26 -3.64 10.38 -7.71
C ALA A 26 -4.38 11.34 -8.63
N GLU A 27 -5.24 10.81 -9.51
CA GLU A 27 -5.94 11.59 -10.54
C GLU A 27 -7.20 12.27 -10.04
N LYS A 28 -8.00 11.58 -9.22
CA LYS A 28 -9.38 11.98 -8.90
C LYS A 28 -9.61 12.27 -7.42
N ARG A 29 -8.58 12.12 -6.57
CA ARG A 29 -8.75 12.16 -5.11
C ARG A 29 -9.89 11.23 -4.67
N ASP A 30 -9.94 10.02 -5.25
CA ASP A 30 -11.00 9.06 -4.99
C ASP A 30 -10.93 8.53 -3.55
N ARG A 31 -11.92 8.91 -2.74
CA ARG A 31 -12.01 8.52 -1.33
C ARG A 31 -12.28 7.02 -1.15
N LYS A 32 -13.01 6.38 -2.07
CA LYS A 32 -13.29 4.94 -1.99
C LYS A 32 -12.03 4.15 -2.29
N ALA A 33 -11.27 4.57 -3.31
CA ALA A 33 -9.97 3.98 -3.60
C ALA A 33 -8.99 4.17 -2.44
N PHE A 34 -8.99 5.34 -1.80
CA PHE A 34 -8.16 5.57 -0.61
C PHE A 34 -8.60 4.71 0.59
N ALA A 35 -9.90 4.52 0.81
CA ALA A 35 -10.40 3.64 1.85
C ALA A 35 -9.93 2.19 1.62
N PHE A 36 -9.99 1.70 0.38
CA PHE A 36 -9.47 0.39 0.02
C PHE A 36 -7.96 0.25 0.31
N LEU A 37 -7.16 1.26 -0.04
CA LEU A 37 -5.73 1.28 0.32
C LEU A 37 -5.53 1.28 1.84
N PHE A 38 -6.32 2.06 2.57
CA PHE A 38 -6.25 2.16 4.02
C PHE A 38 -6.56 0.82 4.68
N GLU A 39 -7.66 0.16 4.31
CA GLU A 39 -8.05 -1.16 4.82
C GLU A 39 -6.95 -2.20 4.60
N TYR A 40 -6.27 -2.15 3.44
CA TYR A 40 -5.20 -3.09 3.14
C TYR A 40 -3.90 -2.81 3.91
N PHE A 41 -3.46 -1.55 4.00
CA PHE A 41 -2.15 -1.18 4.54
C PHE A 41 -2.15 -0.87 6.03
N ALA A 42 -3.24 -0.30 6.58
CA ALA A 42 -3.30 0.11 7.99
C ALA A 42 -2.96 -1.02 8.98
N PRO A 43 -3.48 -2.26 8.84
CA PRO A 43 -3.12 -3.36 9.75
C PRO A 43 -1.63 -3.72 9.69
N LYS A 44 -1.02 -3.62 8.50
CA LYS A 44 0.41 -3.93 8.28
C LYS A 44 1.30 -2.86 8.89
N ILE A 45 0.97 -1.58 8.66
CA ILE A 45 1.68 -0.43 9.21
C ILE A 45 1.54 -0.42 10.74
N ARG A 46 0.34 -0.67 11.27
CA ARG A 46 0.11 -0.83 12.72
C ARG A 46 0.99 -1.91 13.31
N ARG A 47 1.01 -3.11 12.73
CA ARG A 47 1.83 -4.22 13.23
C ARG A 47 3.31 -3.87 13.23
N PHE A 48 3.78 -3.13 12.22
CA PHE A 48 5.14 -2.62 12.19
C PHE A 48 5.37 -1.57 13.30
N GLY A 49 4.46 -0.60 13.46
CA GLY A 49 4.53 0.44 14.49
C GLY A 49 4.55 -0.11 15.91
N VAL A 50 3.71 -1.11 16.23
CA VAL A 50 3.70 -1.75 17.55
C VAL A 50 5.04 -2.42 17.85
N LYS A 51 5.68 -3.05 16.85
CA LYS A 51 7.02 -3.64 17.01
C LYS A 51 8.10 -2.56 17.23
N GLN A 52 7.94 -1.39 16.63
CA GLN A 52 8.92 -0.30 16.70
C GLN A 52 8.80 0.52 17.98
N PHE A 53 7.58 0.78 18.45
CA PHE A 53 7.29 1.72 19.54
C PHE A 53 6.77 1.05 20.81
N GLY A 54 6.44 -0.23 20.77
CA GLY A 54 5.97 -1.00 21.93
C GLY A 54 4.55 -0.66 22.41
N ASN A 55 3.84 0.25 21.74
CA ASN A 55 2.46 0.61 22.07
C ASN A 55 1.61 0.91 20.83
N ASP A 56 0.29 0.79 21.00
CA ASP A 56 -0.67 0.94 19.91
C ASP A 56 -0.96 2.40 19.53
N ALA A 57 -0.87 3.33 20.48
CA ALA A 57 -1.15 4.74 20.22
C ALA A 57 -0.17 5.31 19.19
N GLN A 58 1.14 5.11 19.40
CA GLN A 58 2.16 5.55 18.44
C GLN A 58 2.10 4.76 17.13
N ALA A 59 1.66 3.50 17.16
CA ALA A 59 1.42 2.74 15.94
C ALA A 59 0.26 3.32 15.11
N MET A 60 -0.80 3.80 15.75
CA MET A 60 -1.92 4.49 15.11
C MET A 60 -1.51 5.86 14.54
N GLU A 61 -0.65 6.61 15.23
CA GLU A 61 -0.07 7.83 14.68
C GLU A 61 0.74 7.55 13.41
N LEU A 62 1.58 6.50 13.43
CA LEU A 62 2.33 6.09 12.24
C LEU A 62 1.41 5.71 11.07
N VAL A 63 0.32 4.98 11.34
CA VAL A 63 -0.69 4.65 10.31
C VAL A 63 -1.27 5.92 9.70
N GLN A 64 -1.69 6.87 10.54
CA GLN A 64 -2.27 8.13 10.09
C GLN A 64 -1.29 8.96 9.26
N ASP A 65 -0.06 9.15 9.74
CA ASP A 65 0.97 9.92 9.03
C ASP A 65 1.32 9.29 7.69
N THR A 66 1.48 7.97 7.67
CA THR A 66 1.81 7.23 6.45
C THR A 66 0.68 7.35 5.43
N MET A 67 -0.57 7.07 5.83
CA MET A 67 -1.70 7.12 4.91
C MET A 67 -2.03 8.55 4.48
N THR A 68 -1.81 9.54 5.35
CA THR A 68 -1.92 10.97 4.99
C THR A 68 -0.86 11.37 3.97
N SER A 69 0.37 10.87 4.12
CA SER A 69 1.44 11.06 3.14
C SER A 69 1.06 10.42 1.80
N VAL A 70 0.55 9.19 1.79
CA VAL A 70 0.03 8.52 0.59
C VAL A 70 -1.04 9.35 -0.08
N TRP A 71 -2.04 9.83 0.66
CA TRP A 71 -3.07 10.70 0.10
C TRP A 71 -2.45 11.95 -0.53
N ARG A 72 -1.66 12.73 0.22
CA ARG A 72 -1.08 14.00 -0.24
C ARG A 72 -0.18 13.79 -1.46
N LYS A 73 0.63 12.74 -1.46
CA LYS A 73 1.68 12.45 -2.45
C LYS A 73 1.27 11.46 -3.55
N ALA A 74 0.02 10.99 -3.59
CA ALA A 74 -0.43 10.04 -4.61
C ALA A 74 -0.17 10.53 -6.04
N HIS A 75 -0.28 11.84 -6.29
CA HIS A 75 0.05 12.47 -7.57
C HIS A 75 1.50 12.28 -8.05
N LEU A 76 2.43 11.91 -7.17
CA LEU A 76 3.82 11.57 -7.52
C LEU A 76 3.96 10.12 -8.01
N TYR A 77 2.91 9.30 -7.86
CA TYR A 77 2.91 7.95 -8.37
C TYR A 77 2.75 7.96 -9.88
N HIS A 78 3.73 7.41 -10.58
CA HIS A 78 3.67 7.15 -12.01
C HIS A 78 3.82 5.65 -12.23
N HIS A 79 2.78 5.02 -12.79
CA HIS A 79 2.77 3.57 -13.09
C HIS A 79 3.97 3.15 -13.96
N ASP A 80 4.45 4.04 -14.83
CA ASP A 80 5.57 3.77 -15.77
C ASP A 80 6.98 3.98 -15.19
N LYS A 81 7.13 4.45 -13.94
CA LYS A 81 8.45 4.74 -13.34
C LYS A 81 8.85 3.81 -12.19
N GLY A 82 8.26 2.63 -12.10
CA GLY A 82 8.60 1.65 -11.08
C GLY A 82 8.35 0.22 -11.54
N ALA A 83 9.24 -0.30 -12.37
CA ALA A 83 9.46 -1.73 -12.57
C ALA A 83 10.91 -2.06 -12.18
#